data_AF-A0A430BM11-F1
#
_entry.id   AF-A0A430BM11-F1
#
_cell.length_a   1.000
_cell.length_b   1.000
_cell.length_c   1.000
_cell.angle_alpha   90.00
_cell.angle_beta   90.00
_cell.angle_gamma   90.00
#
_symmetry.space_group_name_H-M   'P 1'
#
loop_
_entity.id
_entity.type
_entity.pdbx_description
1 polymer ?
#
loop_
_entity_poly.entity_id
_entity_poly.type
_entity_poly.pdbx_seq_one_letter_code
_entity_poly.pdbx_strand_id
1 'polypeptide(L)'
;MGHGESRPHDPARLDSVRADLTARIAALDVRAPYARARDLAVDVDAIRAIAHRNGLDPAVTVAHFLDSALARGEHGSLIHGWLALLSDAVRCERRDLAACESFAAACSVRLAG
;
A
#
# COMPACT_ATOMS: atom_id res chain seq x y z
N MET A 1 24.12 19.44 -26.35
CA MET A 1 22.88 20.03 -25.81
C MET A 1 22.14 18.93 -25.06
N GLY A 2 22.14 19.01 -23.73
CA GLY A 2 21.29 18.31 -22.76
C GLY A 2 20.99 16.81 -22.94
N HIS A 3 21.93 15.92 -22.63
CA HIS A 3 21.56 14.56 -22.22
C HIS A 3 21.03 14.60 -20.78
N GLY A 4 19.88 13.97 -20.56
CA GLY A 4 19.13 14.02 -19.31
C GLY A 4 19.95 13.60 -18.10
N GLU A 5 19.98 14.48 -17.11
CA GLU A 5 20.29 14.12 -15.73
C GLU A 5 19.10 13.35 -15.16
N SER A 6 19.02 12.06 -15.48
CA SER A 6 18.25 11.11 -14.70
C SER A 6 18.90 11.04 -13.32
N ARG A 7 18.37 11.84 -12.39
CA ARG A 7 18.73 11.80 -10.96
C ARG A 7 18.85 10.34 -10.51
N PRO A 8 19.97 9.91 -9.90
CA PRO A 8 20.04 8.58 -9.31
C PRO A 8 18.94 8.50 -8.26
N HIS A 9 17.94 7.66 -8.51
CA HIS A 9 16.98 7.27 -7.49
C HIS A 9 17.76 6.34 -6.57
N ASP A 10 18.28 6.86 -5.45
CA ASP A 10 19.07 6.09 -4.49
C ASP A 10 18.30 4.82 -4.08
N PRO A 11 18.74 3.61 -4.49
CA PRO A 11 18.01 2.38 -4.19
C PRO A 11 17.94 2.16 -2.68
N ALA A 12 19.02 2.48 -1.95
CA ALA A 12 19.07 2.43 -0.49
C ALA A 12 18.03 3.35 0.19
N ARG A 13 17.70 4.49 -0.42
CA ARG A 13 16.67 5.40 0.09
C ARG A 13 15.28 4.82 -0.12
N LEU A 14 15.01 4.24 -1.28
CA LEU A 14 13.74 3.57 -1.58
C LEU A 14 13.52 2.36 -0.67
N ASP A 15 14.54 1.56 -0.41
CA ASP A 15 14.44 0.43 0.52
C ASP A 15 14.18 0.88 1.95
N SER A 16 14.82 1.96 2.41
CA SER A 16 14.51 2.55 3.71
C SER A 16 13.07 3.06 3.79
N VAL A 17 12.55 3.66 2.71
CA VAL A 17 11.15 4.11 2.64
C VAL A 17 10.20 2.91 2.67
N ARG A 18 10.48 1.84 1.93
CA ARG A 18 9.68 0.62 1.92
C ARG A 18 9.66 -0.05 3.30
N ALA A 19 10.80 -0.10 3.98
CA ALA A 19 10.90 -0.63 5.33
C ALA A 19 10.08 0.20 6.34
N ASP A 20 10.14 1.54 6.26
CA ASP A 20 9.32 2.44 7.08
C ASP A 20 7.82 2.23 6.82
N LEU A 21 7.40 2.21 5.54
CA LEU A 21 6.02 1.96 5.16
C LEU A 21 5.52 0.60 5.64
N THR A 22 6.33 -0.45 5.48
CA THR A 22 6.04 -1.79 5.96
C THR A 22 5.84 -1.82 7.48
N ALA A 23 6.71 -1.14 8.24
CA ALA A 23 6.61 -1.07 9.69
C ALA A 23 5.33 -0.35 10.14
N ARG A 24 4.97 0.75 9.45
CA ARG A 24 3.72 1.48 9.71
C ARG A 24 2.49 0.62 9.42
N ILE A 25 2.48 -0.13 8.32
CA ILE A 25 1.37 -1.03 7.98
C ILE A 25 1.23 -2.13 9.03
N ALA A 26 2.33 -2.73 9.48
CA ALA A 26 2.29 -3.74 10.55
C ALA A 26 1.78 -3.17 11.88
N ALA A 27 2.19 -1.96 12.26
CA ALA A 27 1.66 -1.28 13.43
C ALA A 27 0.17 -0.98 13.29
N LEU A 28 -0.28 -0.64 12.07
CA LEU A 28 -1.69 -0.42 11.77
C LEU A 28 -2.49 -1.71 11.87
N ASP A 29 -1.97 -2.84 11.40
CA ASP A 29 -2.61 -4.15 11.46
C ASP A 29 -2.86 -4.61 12.90
N VAL A 30 -1.88 -4.40 13.79
CA VAL A 30 -2.04 -4.66 15.23
C VAL A 30 -3.11 -3.77 15.87
N ARG A 31 -3.25 -2.52 15.39
CA ARG A 31 -4.20 -1.54 15.92
C ARG A 31 -5.58 -1.63 15.27
N ALA A 32 -5.69 -2.21 14.08
CA ALA A 32 -6.91 -2.30 13.29
C ALA A 32 -8.14 -2.86 14.03
N PRO A 33 -8.04 -3.91 14.88
CA PRO A 33 -9.21 -4.41 15.60
C PRO A 33 -9.67 -3.48 16.74
N TYR A 34 -8.83 -2.54 17.15
CA TYR A 34 -9.10 -1.60 18.26
C TYR A 34 -9.31 -0.15 17.79
N ALA A 35 -8.96 0.16 16.54
CA ALA A 35 -9.04 1.49 15.95
C ALA A 35 -10.36 1.68 15.17
N ARG A 36 -10.83 2.93 15.08
CA ARG A 36 -12.01 3.24 14.27
C ARG A 36 -11.61 3.32 12.80
N ALA A 37 -12.55 3.02 11.90
CA ALA A 37 -12.35 3.09 10.45
C ALA A 37 -11.76 4.44 9.98
N ARG A 38 -12.18 5.56 10.60
CA ARG A 38 -11.63 6.90 10.30
C ARG A 38 -10.15 7.05 10.68
N ASP A 39 -9.73 6.44 11.79
CA ASP A 39 -8.36 6.56 12.29
C ASP A 39 -7.45 5.71 11.39
N LEU A 40 -7.94 4.54 10.99
CA LEU A 40 -7.31 3.70 9.97
C LEU A 40 -7.19 4.41 8.62
N ALA A 41 -8.22 5.12 8.18
CA ALA A 41 -8.19 5.87 6.92
C ALA A 41 -7.11 6.96 6.92
N VAL A 42 -6.94 7.68 8.03
CA VAL A 42 -5.90 8.71 8.18
C VAL A 42 -4.49 8.09 8.10
N ASP A 43 -4.26 6.97 8.78
CA ASP A 43 -2.97 6.28 8.73
C ASP A 43 -2.68 5.70 7.32
N VAL A 44 -3.69 5.16 6.64
CA VAL A 44 -3.59 4.66 5.25
C VAL A 44 -3.30 5.80 4.27
N ASP A 45 -3.94 6.96 4.42
CA ASP A 45 -3.67 8.13 3.57
C ASP A 45 -2.25 8.68 3.78
N ALA A 46 -1.74 8.65 5.02
CA ALA A 46 -0.36 9.02 5.30
C ALA A 46 0.65 8.09 4.61
N ILE A 47 0.39 6.77 4.63
CA ILE A 47 1.16 5.77 3.88
C ILE A 47 1.10 6.06 2.37
N ARG A 48 -0.09 6.36 1.84
CA ARG A 48 -0.30 6.72 0.43
C ARG A 48 0.50 7.95 0.03
N ALA A 49 0.47 9.01 0.84
CA ALA A 49 1.19 10.25 0.56
C ALA A 49 2.71 10.03 0.51
N ILE A 50 3.25 9.18 1.38
CA ILE A 50 4.67 8.82 1.39
C ILE A 50 5.01 7.97 0.16
N ALA A 51 4.19 6.97 -0.16
CA ALA A 51 4.36 6.12 -1.33
C ALA A 51 4.36 6.95 -2.63
N HIS A 52 3.39 7.84 -2.79
CA HIS A 52 3.27 8.72 -3.94
C HIS A 52 4.48 9.65 -4.11
N ARG A 53 4.99 10.23 -3.01
CA ARG A 53 6.19 11.09 -3.04
C ARG A 53 7.46 10.35 -3.47
N ASN A 54 7.51 9.03 -3.31
CA ASN A 54 8.65 8.20 -3.68
C ASN A 54 8.42 7.38 -4.97
N GLY A 55 7.32 7.61 -5.70
CA GLY A 55 7.01 6.91 -6.95
C GLY A 55 6.64 5.43 -6.76
N LEU A 56 6.04 5.06 -5.63
CA LEU A 56 5.54 3.71 -5.35
C LEU A 56 4.07 3.59 -5.80
N ASP A 57 3.84 3.64 -7.12
CA ASP A 57 2.50 3.60 -7.73
C ASP A 57 1.61 2.42 -7.29
N PRO A 58 2.10 1.17 -7.17
CA PRO A 58 1.26 0.04 -6.75
C PRO A 58 0.67 0.24 -5.35
N ALA A 59 1.49 0.74 -4.41
CA ALA A 59 1.05 0.99 -3.03
C ALA A 59 -0.01 2.11 -2.98
N VAL A 60 0.09 3.11 -3.86
CA VAL A 60 -0.91 4.19 -3.97
C VAL A 60 -2.25 3.63 -4.44
N THR A 61 -2.26 2.75 -5.45
CA THR A 61 -3.48 2.10 -5.94
C THR A 61 -4.15 1.27 -4.84
N VAL A 62 -3.41 0.41 -4.15
CA VAL A 62 -3.98 -0.43 -3.07
C VAL A 62 -4.51 0.42 -1.91
N ALA A 63 -3.79 1.48 -1.52
CA ALA A 63 -4.24 2.40 -0.48
C ALA A 63 -5.54 3.13 -0.87
N HIS A 64 -5.71 3.52 -2.14
CA HIS A 64 -6.96 4.10 -2.64
C HIS A 64 -8.15 3.13 -2.55
N PHE A 65 -7.94 1.86 -2.89
CA PHE A 65 -8.99 0.85 -2.76
C PHE A 65 -9.37 0.60 -1.30
N LEU A 66 -8.37 0.56 -0.41
CA LEU A 66 -8.59 0.41 1.03
C LEU A 66 -9.35 1.61 1.63
N ASP A 67 -8.98 2.83 1.26
CA ASP A 67 -9.67 4.06 1.70
C ASP A 67 -11.13 4.08 1.23
N SER A 68 -11.38 3.68 -0.02
CA SER A 68 -12.74 3.54 -0.56
C SER A 68 -13.56 2.46 0.18
N ALA A 69 -12.93 1.35 0.57
CA ALA A 69 -13.60 0.31 1.36
C ALA A 69 -13.93 0.80 2.78
N LEU A 70 -12.98 1.45 3.44
CA LEU A 70 -13.17 2.06 4.76
C LEU A 70 -14.29 3.12 4.73
N ALA A 71 -14.36 3.95 3.69
CA ALA A 71 -15.41 4.94 3.51
C ALA A 71 -16.81 4.32 3.34
N ARG A 72 -16.90 3.08 2.83
CA ARG A 72 -18.17 2.32 2.74
C ARG A 72 -18.58 1.68 4.07
N GLY A 73 -17.75 1.76 5.12
CA GLY A 73 -17.99 1.09 6.39
C GLY A 73 -17.52 -0.37 6.43
N GLU A 74 -16.71 -0.80 5.46
CA GLU A 74 -16.07 -2.12 5.49
C GLU A 74 -14.99 -2.11 6.58
N HIS A 75 -15.28 -2.72 7.73
CA HIS A 75 -14.37 -2.83 8.86
C HIS A 75 -14.49 -4.20 9.53
N GLY A 76 -13.36 -4.79 9.93
CA GLY A 76 -13.31 -6.14 10.53
C GLY A 76 -12.22 -7.01 9.91
N SER A 77 -12.39 -8.33 9.89
CA SER A 77 -11.40 -9.31 9.41
C SER A 77 -10.88 -9.04 7.98
N LEU A 78 -11.69 -8.37 7.15
CA LEU A 78 -11.28 -7.94 5.81
C LEU A 78 -10.10 -6.95 5.84
N ILE A 79 -10.06 -6.04 6.82
CA ILE A 79 -9.01 -5.02 6.95
C ILE A 79 -7.62 -5.65 7.06
N HIS A 80 -7.50 -6.75 7.80
CA HIS A 80 -6.24 -7.45 8.02
C HIS A 80 -5.66 -7.99 6.71
N GLY A 81 -6.50 -8.55 5.84
CA GLY A 81 -6.01 -9.01 4.54
C GLY A 81 -5.73 -7.88 3.56
N TRP A 82 -6.43 -6.75 3.65
CA TRP A 82 -6.09 -5.55 2.87
C TRP A 82 -4.76 -4.93 3.32
N LEU A 83 -4.49 -4.90 4.63
CA LEU A 83 -3.21 -4.42 5.19
C LEU A 83 -2.06 -5.38 4.84
N ALA A 84 -2.30 -6.69 4.86
CA ALA A 84 -1.33 -7.67 4.39
C ALA A 84 -1.02 -7.49 2.88
N LEU A 85 -2.04 -7.26 2.05
CA LEU A 85 -1.88 -6.94 0.62
C LEU A 85 -1.10 -5.63 0.39
N LEU A 86 -1.38 -4.59 1.19
CA LEU A 86 -0.66 -3.33 1.11
C LEU A 86 0.82 -3.50 1.49
N SER A 87 1.10 -4.30 2.52
CA SER A 87 2.47 -4.63 2.95
C SER A 87 3.24 -5.38 1.87
N ASP A 88 2.61 -6.36 1.22
CA ASP A 88 3.20 -7.11 0.12
C ASP A 88 3.48 -6.20 -1.10
N ALA A 89 2.54 -5.33 -1.45
CA ALA A 89 2.71 -4.35 -2.54
C ALA A 89 3.85 -3.35 -2.27
N VAL A 90 4.07 -2.94 -1.02
CA VAL A 90 5.19 -2.07 -0.62
C VAL A 90 6.53 -2.82 -0.67
N ARG A 91 6.55 -4.11 -0.33
CA ARG A 91 7.74 -4.97 -0.39
C ARG A 91 8.06 -5.45 -1.80
N CYS A 92 7.11 -5.40 -2.72
CA CYS A 92 7.31 -5.81 -4.10
C CYS A 92 8.31 -4.87 -4.80
N GLU A 93 9.56 -5.32 -4.93
CA GLU A 93 10.63 -4.60 -5.61
C GLU A 93 10.46 -4.59 -7.14
N ARG A 94 9.64 -5.52 -7.65
CA ARG A 94 9.44 -5.75 -9.08
C ARG A 94 8.31 -4.87 -9.63
N ARG A 95 8.71 -3.85 -10.41
CA ARG A 95 7.90 -3.14 -11.44
C ARG A 95 7.44 -4.07 -12.57
N ASP A 96 6.99 -5.27 -12.23
CA ASP A 96 6.69 -6.32 -13.20
C ASP A 96 5.18 -6.47 -13.27
N LEU A 97 4.60 -6.08 -14.40
CA LEU A 97 3.16 -6.13 -14.72
C LEU A 97 2.49 -7.48 -14.40
N ALA A 98 3.25 -8.57 -14.28
CA ALA A 98 2.77 -9.88 -13.85
C ALA A 98 2.22 -9.90 -12.40
N ALA A 99 2.70 -9.03 -11.52
CA ALA A 99 2.14 -8.88 -10.16
C ALA A 99 0.72 -8.29 -10.20
N CYS A 100 0.40 -7.46 -11.19
CA CYS A 100 -0.94 -6.90 -11.35
C CYS A 100 -1.99 -7.97 -11.67
N GLU A 101 -1.66 -9.01 -12.44
CA GLU A 101 -2.61 -10.10 -12.75
C GLU A 101 -2.88 -10.99 -11.53
N SER A 102 -1.84 -11.29 -10.74
CA SER A 102 -2.00 -12.03 -9.48
C SER A 102 -2.78 -11.22 -8.44
N PHE A 103 -2.58 -9.90 -8.41
CA PHE A 103 -3.33 -8.98 -7.56
C PHE A 103 -4.80 -8.92 -7.96
N ALA A 104 -5.11 -8.81 -9.26
CA ALA A 104 -6.46 -8.84 -9.78
C ALA A 104 -7.17 -10.17 -9.44
N ALA A 105 -6.48 -11.31 -9.58
CA ALA A 105 -6.99 -12.61 -9.20
C ALA A 105 -7.28 -12.70 -7.69
N ALA A 106 -6.38 -12.19 -6.84
CA ALA A 106 -6.58 -12.13 -5.39
C ALA A 106 -7.73 -11.19 -4.98
N CYS A 107 -7.90 -10.06 -5.67
CA CYS A 107 -9.04 -9.16 -5.50
C CYS A 107 -10.35 -9.84 -5.92
N SER A 108 -10.40 -10.57 -7.03
CA SER A 108 -11.59 -11.29 -7.48
C SER A 108 -12.04 -12.36 -6.50
N VAL A 109 -11.12 -13.11 -5.89
CA VAL A 109 -11.46 -14.15 -4.89
C VAL A 109 -12.03 -13.52 -3.60
N ARG A 110 -11.58 -12.32 -3.22
CA ARG A 110 -12.02 -11.65 -1.99
C ARG A 110 -13.29 -10.80 -2.17
N LEU A 111 -13.53 -10.26 -3.36
CA LEU A 111 -14.74 -9.49 -3.70
C LEU A 111 -15.93 -10.37 -4.10
N ALA A 112 -15.68 -11.63 -4.50
CA ALA A 112 -16.73 -12.59 -4.83
C ALA A 112 -17.18 -13.45 -3.62
N GLY A 113 -16.64 -13.18 -2.42
CA GLY A 113 -16.99 -13.85 -1.16
C GLY A 113 -18.11 -13.15 -0.41
#